data_AF-A0A7T5UU00-F1
#
_entry.id   AF-A0A7T5UU00-F1
#
_cell.length_a   1.000
_cell.length_b   1.000
_cell.length_c   1.000
_cell.angle_alpha   90.00
_cell.angle_beta   90.00
_cell.angle_gamma   90.00
#
_symmetry.space_group_name_H-M   'P 1'
#
loop_
_entity.id
_entity.type
_entity.pdbx_description
1 polymer ?
#
loop_
_entity_poly.entity_id
_entity_poly.type
_entity_poly.pdbx_seq_one_letter_code
_entity_poly.pdbx_strand_id
1 'polypeptide(L)'
;MGSFFAGIKSGTVAGIVYVAGLAAFNVATLVAYKPDVLAQISKSFPQTCVAGAGANATSLDDCYTSVLSLYVPYAAFLGFFVVLAFAGIFGAAYDGLPGRRSSIKSAVVAVLVGAALLVPFNLALVYQGPPVDLEFAFFYPAWTILFGLLMGRFYSRYTRRIEFTSEDPEAIKVLVDGKDFTGKTRTMANNSVHTLRADVADDGSFREWGTSGGVKLEDPRSFDTVLEIEGHGRVAAMGGRKH
;
A
#
# COMPACT_ATOMS: atom_id res chain seq x y z
N MET A 1 2.10 0.00 14.91
CA MET A 1 1.35 0.02 13.63
C MET A 1 2.21 0.81 12.68
N GLY A 2 2.26 0.42 11.41
CA GLY A 2 3.02 1.19 10.42
C GLY A 2 2.30 2.50 10.06
N SER A 3 2.83 3.22 9.08
CA SER A 3 2.26 4.49 8.65
C SER A 3 1.24 4.28 7.52
N PHE A 4 -0.04 4.54 7.82
CA PHE A 4 -1.13 4.54 6.84
C PHE A 4 -0.84 5.50 5.67
N PHE A 5 -0.40 6.73 5.96
CA PHE A 5 -0.10 7.72 4.93
C PHE A 5 1.12 7.35 4.08
N ALA A 6 2.15 6.73 4.65
CA ALA A 6 3.26 6.19 3.86
C ALA A 6 2.77 5.03 2.96
N GLY A 7 1.83 4.23 3.47
CA GLY A 7 1.09 3.22 2.71
C GLY A 7 0.43 3.83 1.48
N ILE A 8 -0.43 4.84 1.67
CA ILE A 8 -1.09 5.59 0.59
C ILE A 8 -0.07 6.15 -0.40
N LYS A 9 0.97 6.88 0.05
CA LYS A 9 1.98 7.45 -0.85
C LYS A 9 2.68 6.38 -1.70
N SER A 10 3.04 5.26 -1.09
CA SER A 10 3.64 4.13 -1.81
C SER A 10 2.66 3.48 -2.79
N GLY A 11 1.39 3.34 -2.38
CA GLY A 11 0.31 2.79 -3.17
C GLY A 11 -0.13 3.65 -4.33
N THR A 12 -0.07 4.97 -4.21
CA THR A 12 -0.34 5.90 -5.32
C THR A 12 0.66 5.66 -6.45
N VAL A 13 1.96 5.65 -6.13
CA VAL A 13 3.01 5.48 -7.15
C VAL A 13 2.97 4.07 -7.75
N ALA A 14 2.93 3.03 -6.90
CA ALA A 14 2.86 1.65 -7.38
C ALA A 14 1.54 1.35 -8.10
N GLY A 15 0.43 1.94 -7.64
CA GLY A 15 -0.91 1.76 -8.19
C GLY A 15 -1.08 2.42 -9.54
N ILE A 16 -0.52 3.60 -9.78
CA ILE A 16 -0.49 4.22 -11.12
C ILE A 16 0.20 3.28 -12.11
N VAL A 17 1.37 2.74 -11.76
CA VAL A 17 2.11 1.80 -12.62
C VAL A 17 1.29 0.53 -12.86
N TYR A 18 0.72 -0.04 -11.79
CA TYR A 18 -0.06 -1.27 -11.87
C TYR A 18 -1.30 -1.12 -12.74
N VAL A 19 -2.10 -0.10 -12.49
CA VAL A 19 -3.35 0.16 -13.22
C VAL A 19 -3.07 0.55 -14.67
N ALA A 20 -2.06 1.37 -14.93
CA ALA A 20 -1.67 1.72 -16.30
C ALA A 20 -1.22 0.50 -17.10
N GLY A 21 -0.41 -0.38 -16.48
CA GLY A 21 0.01 -1.62 -17.13
C GLY A 21 -1.15 -2.59 -17.36
N LEU A 22 -2.08 -2.70 -16.40
CA LEU A 22 -3.28 -3.51 -16.53
C LEU A 22 -4.20 -2.97 -17.64
N ALA A 23 -4.39 -1.65 -17.72
CA ALA A 23 -5.15 -1.01 -18.79
C ALA A 23 -4.50 -1.23 -20.16
N ALA A 24 -3.19 -1.06 -20.26
CA ALA A 24 -2.44 -1.30 -21.50
C ALA A 24 -2.52 -2.76 -21.96
N PHE A 25 -2.37 -3.71 -21.03
CA PHE A 25 -2.55 -5.13 -21.30
C PHE A 25 -3.96 -5.43 -21.80
N ASN A 26 -4.99 -4.91 -21.10
CA ASN A 26 -6.38 -5.07 -21.51
C ASN A 26 -6.65 -4.51 -22.91
N VAL A 27 -6.13 -3.33 -23.25
CA VAL A 27 -6.24 -2.77 -24.61
C VAL A 27 -5.54 -3.68 -25.62
N ALA A 28 -4.32 -4.15 -25.32
CA ALA A 28 -3.58 -5.04 -26.21
C ALA A 28 -4.33 -6.35 -26.48
N THR A 29 -4.89 -6.99 -25.45
CA THR A 29 -5.71 -8.20 -25.58
C THR A 29 -6.99 -7.92 -26.38
N LEU A 30 -7.69 -6.80 -26.12
CA LEU A 30 -8.89 -6.44 -26.88
C LEU A 30 -8.58 -6.19 -28.37
N VAL A 31 -7.40 -5.65 -28.70
CA VAL A 31 -6.96 -5.43 -30.09
C VAL A 31 -6.53 -6.74 -30.76
N ALA A 32 -5.78 -7.59 -30.06
CA ALA A 32 -5.31 -8.87 -30.57
C ALA A 32 -6.45 -9.85 -30.87
N TYR A 33 -7.47 -9.87 -30.00
CA TYR A 33 -8.63 -10.77 -30.10
C TYR A 33 -9.91 -10.06 -30.54
N LYS A 34 -9.78 -8.93 -31.26
CA LYS A 34 -10.91 -8.11 -31.73
C LYS A 34 -12.10 -8.90 -32.31
N PRO A 35 -11.92 -9.85 -33.26
CA PRO A 35 -13.07 -10.55 -33.86
C PRO A 35 -13.86 -11.38 -32.84
N ASP A 36 -13.17 -12.04 -31.92
CA ASP A 36 -13.84 -12.90 -30.94
C ASP A 36 -14.46 -12.07 -29.81
N VAL A 37 -13.79 -10.99 -29.41
CA VAL A 37 -14.30 -9.99 -28.47
C VAL A 37 -15.61 -9.38 -28.99
N LEU A 38 -15.67 -9.03 -30.28
CA LEU A 38 -16.88 -8.52 -30.92
C LEU A 38 -18.01 -9.54 -30.91
N ALA A 39 -17.71 -10.81 -31.22
CA ALA A 39 -18.69 -11.89 -31.17
C ALA A 39 -19.26 -12.06 -29.75
N GLN A 40 -18.41 -11.96 -28.72
CA GLN A 40 -18.85 -12.15 -27.34
C GLN A 40 -19.56 -10.94 -26.74
N ILE A 41 -19.13 -9.71 -27.07
CA ILE A 41 -19.83 -8.47 -26.67
C ILE A 41 -21.25 -8.45 -27.22
N SER A 42 -21.42 -8.83 -28.49
CA SER A 42 -22.75 -8.88 -29.13
C SER A 42 -23.70 -9.88 -28.44
N LYS A 43 -23.15 -10.94 -27.82
CA LYS A 43 -23.91 -11.99 -27.14
C LYS A 43 -24.20 -11.67 -25.67
N SER A 44 -23.21 -11.15 -24.95
CA SER A 44 -23.28 -11.00 -23.48
C SER A 44 -23.72 -9.60 -23.04
N PHE A 45 -23.46 -8.58 -23.84
CA PHE A 45 -23.66 -7.18 -23.47
C PHE A 45 -24.33 -6.35 -24.57
N PRO A 46 -25.50 -6.78 -25.10
CA PRO A 46 -26.19 -6.04 -26.16
C PRO A 46 -26.56 -4.62 -25.74
N GLN A 47 -26.80 -4.40 -24.43
CA GLN A 47 -27.19 -3.10 -23.85
C GLN A 47 -26.05 -2.05 -23.93
N THR A 48 -24.79 -2.48 -23.82
CA THR A 48 -23.62 -1.60 -23.75
C THR A 48 -23.28 -1.02 -25.13
N CYS A 49 -23.61 -1.76 -26.18
CA CYS A 49 -23.56 -1.28 -27.56
C CYS A 49 -24.63 -0.21 -27.86
N VAL A 50 -25.73 -0.19 -27.10
CA VAL A 50 -26.85 0.75 -27.28
C VAL A 50 -26.65 2.03 -26.47
N ALA A 51 -26.02 1.96 -25.30
CA ALA A 51 -25.87 3.10 -24.39
C ALA A 51 -24.70 4.05 -24.72
N GLY A 52 -23.61 3.54 -25.33
CA GLY A 52 -22.43 4.36 -25.67
C GLY A 52 -22.53 5.12 -26.99
N ALA A 53 -23.52 4.80 -27.81
CA ALA A 53 -23.66 5.34 -29.15
C ALA A 53 -25.09 5.82 -29.34
N GLY A 54 -25.35 7.03 -28.85
CA GLY A 54 -26.70 7.60 -28.83
C GLY A 54 -27.43 7.42 -30.15
N ALA A 55 -28.61 6.78 -30.12
CA ALA A 55 -29.56 6.53 -31.22
C ALA A 55 -29.06 5.98 -32.58
N ASN A 56 -27.75 5.98 -32.86
CA ASN A 56 -27.15 5.86 -34.20
C ASN A 56 -25.97 4.88 -34.27
N ALA A 57 -25.65 4.09 -33.23
CA ALA A 57 -24.75 2.94 -33.43
C ALA A 57 -25.43 1.91 -34.32
N THR A 58 -25.13 1.97 -35.61
CA THR A 58 -25.54 0.93 -36.54
C THR A 58 -24.42 -0.09 -36.78
N SER A 59 -23.22 0.11 -36.23
CA SER A 59 -22.05 -0.76 -36.47
C SER A 59 -21.44 -1.36 -35.20
N LEU A 60 -21.00 -2.63 -35.30
CA LEU A 60 -20.28 -3.34 -34.23
C LEU A 60 -18.95 -2.66 -33.85
N ASP A 61 -18.34 -1.92 -34.79
CA ASP A 61 -17.11 -1.17 -34.57
C ASP A 61 -17.30 0.03 -33.61
N ASP A 62 -18.47 0.67 -33.63
CA ASP A 62 -18.79 1.76 -32.69
C ASP A 62 -18.90 1.23 -31.25
N CYS A 63 -19.48 0.04 -31.07
CA CYS A 63 -19.57 -0.61 -29.77
C CYS A 63 -18.18 -0.97 -29.21
N TYR A 64 -17.31 -1.51 -30.05
CA TYR A 64 -15.92 -1.84 -29.67
C TYR A 64 -15.14 -0.59 -29.25
N THR A 65 -15.29 0.51 -29.99
CA THR A 65 -14.63 1.79 -29.68
C THR A 65 -15.13 2.37 -28.36
N SER A 66 -16.41 2.23 -28.05
CA SER A 66 -16.99 2.62 -26.75
C SER A 66 -16.39 1.82 -25.59
N VAL A 67 -16.25 0.49 -25.72
CA VAL A 67 -15.62 -0.35 -24.68
C VAL A 67 -14.17 0.07 -24.42
N LEU A 68 -13.39 0.36 -25.46
CA LEU A 68 -12.02 0.83 -25.31
C LEU A 68 -11.92 2.22 -24.66
N SER A 69 -12.79 3.15 -25.04
CA SER A 69 -12.68 4.57 -24.66
C SER A 69 -13.38 4.92 -23.35
N LEU A 70 -14.43 4.19 -22.96
CA LEU A 70 -15.21 4.44 -21.73
C LEU A 70 -14.96 3.37 -20.67
N TYR A 71 -15.10 2.08 -21.03
CA TYR A 71 -15.07 1.01 -20.03
C TYR A 71 -13.68 0.79 -19.47
N VAL A 72 -12.63 0.72 -20.31
CA VAL A 72 -11.25 0.51 -19.83
C VAL A 72 -10.79 1.64 -18.90
N PRO A 73 -10.95 2.94 -19.24
CA PRO A 73 -10.57 4.03 -18.33
C PRO A 73 -11.41 4.06 -17.06
N TYR A 74 -12.72 3.81 -17.14
CA TYR A 74 -13.59 3.74 -15.97
C TYR A 74 -13.19 2.62 -15.01
N ALA A 75 -12.90 1.44 -15.56
CA ALA A 75 -12.39 0.32 -14.78
C ALA A 75 -11.04 0.66 -14.15
N ALA A 76 -10.08 1.17 -14.94
CA ALA A 76 -8.79 1.60 -14.42
C ALA A 76 -8.94 2.61 -13.25
N PHE A 77 -9.83 3.59 -13.39
CA PHE A 77 -10.13 4.56 -12.36
C PHE A 77 -10.64 3.92 -11.06
N LEU A 78 -11.65 3.03 -11.13
CA LEU A 78 -12.14 2.32 -9.95
C LEU A 78 -11.07 1.42 -9.33
N GLY A 79 -10.30 0.71 -10.16
CA GLY A 79 -9.24 -0.19 -9.71
C GLY A 79 -8.16 0.54 -8.93
N PHE A 80 -7.86 1.78 -9.31
CA PHE A 80 -6.93 2.63 -8.58
C PHE A 80 -7.38 2.90 -7.13
N PHE A 81 -8.67 3.18 -6.88
CA PHE A 81 -9.16 3.39 -5.51
C PHE A 81 -9.09 2.14 -4.65
N VAL A 82 -9.39 0.97 -5.24
CA VAL A 82 -9.24 -0.31 -4.54
C VAL A 82 -7.78 -0.52 -4.16
N VAL A 83 -6.84 -0.29 -5.10
CA VAL A 83 -5.39 -0.37 -4.82
C VAL A 83 -4.98 0.59 -3.70
N LEU A 84 -5.48 1.83 -3.69
CA LEU A 84 -5.20 2.80 -2.63
C LEU A 84 -5.72 2.34 -1.26
N ALA A 85 -6.94 1.79 -1.20
CA ALA A 85 -7.51 1.28 0.04
C ALA A 85 -6.63 0.17 0.63
N PHE A 86 -6.23 -0.80 -0.20
CA PHE A 86 -5.33 -1.87 0.23
C PHE A 86 -3.92 -1.37 0.59
N ALA A 87 -3.40 -0.35 -0.10
CA ALA A 87 -2.11 0.25 0.25
C ALA A 87 -2.14 0.97 1.61
N GLY A 88 -3.26 1.62 1.95
CA GLY A 88 -3.49 2.18 3.28
C GLY A 88 -3.51 1.10 4.36
N ILE A 89 -4.26 0.02 4.13
CA ILE A 89 -4.33 -1.15 5.03
C ILE A 89 -2.93 -1.76 5.21
N PHE A 90 -2.18 -1.95 4.11
CA PHE A 90 -0.81 -2.42 4.13
C PHE A 90 0.07 -1.54 5.01
N GLY A 91 0.01 -0.22 4.83
CA GLY A 91 0.78 0.72 5.63
C GLY A 91 0.47 0.64 7.12
N ALA A 92 -0.82 0.61 7.50
CA ALA A 92 -1.24 0.52 8.89
C ALA A 92 -0.82 -0.82 9.55
N ALA A 93 -0.99 -1.93 8.83
CA ALA A 93 -0.71 -3.27 9.30
C ALA A 93 0.76 -3.72 9.13
N TYR A 94 1.61 -2.90 8.51
CA TYR A 94 2.94 -3.28 8.05
C TYR A 94 3.81 -3.99 9.10
N ASP A 95 3.84 -3.47 10.32
CA ASP A 95 4.63 -4.06 11.41
C ASP A 95 4.17 -5.48 11.77
N GLY A 96 2.87 -5.76 11.66
CA GLY A 96 2.27 -7.07 11.98
C GLY A 96 2.37 -8.10 10.84
N LEU A 97 2.73 -7.67 9.63
CA LEU A 97 2.89 -8.60 8.51
C LEU A 97 4.12 -9.50 8.70
N PRO A 98 4.02 -10.80 8.37
CA PRO A 98 5.15 -11.72 8.45
C PRO A 98 6.21 -11.39 7.38
N GLY A 99 7.48 -11.57 7.74
CA GLY A 99 8.61 -11.40 6.82
C GLY A 99 9.62 -10.35 7.29
N ARG A 100 10.91 -10.62 7.03
CA ARG A 100 12.02 -9.75 7.49
C ARG A 100 12.23 -8.53 6.58
N ARG A 101 12.04 -8.70 5.27
CA ARG A 101 12.25 -7.67 4.23
C ARG A 101 10.93 -7.01 3.84
N SER A 102 10.98 -5.73 3.52
CA SER A 102 9.81 -4.94 3.08
C SER A 102 9.12 -5.56 1.87
N SER A 103 9.90 -6.01 0.89
CA SER A 103 9.41 -6.66 -0.33
C SER A 103 8.65 -7.97 -0.09
N ILE A 104 9.01 -8.73 0.97
CA ILE A 104 8.31 -9.98 1.31
C ILE A 104 6.96 -9.66 1.94
N LYS A 105 6.93 -8.70 2.88
CA LYS A 105 5.69 -8.22 3.51
C LYS A 105 4.70 -7.69 2.47
N SER A 106 5.19 -6.94 1.48
CA SER A 106 4.36 -6.38 0.42
C SER A 106 3.92 -7.40 -0.62
N ALA A 107 4.69 -8.46 -0.86
CA ALA A 107 4.28 -9.56 -1.74
C ALA A 107 3.05 -10.29 -1.20
N VAL A 108 2.96 -10.51 0.13
CA VAL A 108 1.78 -11.13 0.76
C VAL A 108 0.52 -10.29 0.51
N VAL A 109 0.60 -8.98 0.71
CA VAL A 109 -0.55 -8.10 0.45
C VAL A 109 -0.84 -7.97 -1.04
N ALA A 110 0.18 -8.02 -1.90
CA ALA A 110 -0.03 -8.01 -3.33
C ALA A 110 -0.84 -9.22 -3.79
N VAL A 111 -0.60 -10.42 -3.27
CA VAL A 111 -1.45 -11.59 -3.59
C VAL A 111 -2.90 -11.34 -3.20
N LEU A 112 -3.16 -10.73 -2.04
CA LEU A 112 -4.52 -10.38 -1.60
C LEU A 112 -5.17 -9.33 -2.50
N VAL A 113 -4.42 -8.30 -2.89
CA VAL A 113 -4.86 -7.28 -3.85
C VAL A 113 -5.16 -7.90 -5.21
N GLY A 114 -4.27 -8.78 -5.68
CA GLY A 114 -4.46 -9.55 -6.90
C GLY A 114 -5.76 -10.34 -6.86
N ALA A 115 -5.99 -11.14 -5.81
CA ALA A 115 -7.24 -11.88 -5.65
C ALA A 115 -8.47 -10.97 -5.60
N ALA A 116 -8.39 -9.84 -4.89
CA ALA A 116 -9.50 -8.90 -4.75
C ALA A 116 -9.82 -8.16 -6.07
N LEU A 117 -8.82 -7.89 -6.90
CA LEU A 117 -8.98 -7.24 -8.21
C LEU A 117 -9.29 -8.24 -9.34
N LEU A 118 -9.04 -9.54 -9.12
CA LEU A 118 -9.29 -10.62 -10.09
C LEU A 118 -10.79 -10.87 -10.32
N VAL A 119 -11.65 -10.44 -9.39
CA VAL A 119 -13.10 -10.60 -9.52
C VAL A 119 -13.74 -9.40 -10.25
N PRO A 120 -13.45 -8.13 -9.90
CA PRO A 120 -14.07 -6.97 -10.55
C PRO A 120 -13.37 -6.48 -11.83
N PHE A 121 -12.06 -6.71 -12.03
CA PHE A 121 -11.31 -6.20 -13.19
C PHE A 121 -11.00 -7.23 -14.26
N ASN A 122 -11.52 -8.44 -14.12
CA ASN A 122 -11.23 -9.49 -15.07
C ASN A 122 -12.06 -9.31 -16.34
N LEU A 123 -11.45 -8.70 -17.35
CA LEU A 123 -11.96 -8.70 -18.71
C LEU A 123 -12.04 -10.12 -19.30
N ALA A 124 -11.44 -11.15 -18.68
CA ALA A 124 -11.72 -12.56 -19.01
C ALA A 124 -13.17 -12.99 -18.69
N LEU A 125 -13.97 -12.17 -18.00
CA LEU A 125 -15.42 -12.36 -17.95
C LEU A 125 -16.12 -11.94 -19.26
N VAL A 126 -15.50 -11.05 -20.03
CA VAL A 126 -16.02 -10.61 -21.34
C VAL A 126 -15.60 -11.55 -22.46
N TYR A 127 -14.43 -12.19 -22.36
CA TYR A 127 -13.94 -13.16 -23.34
C TYR A 127 -13.35 -14.40 -22.66
N GLN A 128 -13.89 -15.58 -22.98
CA GLN A 128 -13.44 -16.87 -22.45
C GLN A 128 -12.92 -17.72 -23.62
N GLY A 129 -11.59 -17.90 -23.68
CA GLY A 129 -10.93 -18.68 -24.70
C GLY A 129 -9.59 -19.22 -24.17
N PRO A 130 -9.20 -20.46 -24.51
CA PRO A 130 -7.96 -21.07 -24.01
C PRO A 130 -6.70 -20.21 -24.14
N PRO A 131 -6.45 -19.46 -25.25
CA PRO A 131 -5.24 -18.64 -25.35
C PRO A 131 -5.29 -17.42 -24.41
N VAL A 132 -6.45 -16.79 -24.25
CA VAL A 132 -6.61 -15.63 -23.37
C VAL A 132 -6.58 -16.04 -21.90
N ASP A 133 -7.18 -17.17 -21.53
CA ASP A 133 -7.10 -17.71 -20.18
C ASP A 133 -5.65 -17.95 -19.75
N LEU A 134 -4.83 -18.45 -20.69
CA LEU A 134 -3.41 -18.68 -20.45
C LEU A 134 -2.63 -17.35 -20.30
N GLU A 135 -2.89 -16.36 -21.16
CA GLU A 135 -2.29 -15.02 -21.04
C GLU A 135 -2.61 -14.37 -19.68
N PHE A 136 -3.87 -14.40 -19.25
CA PHE A 136 -4.28 -13.86 -17.95
C PHE A 136 -3.68 -14.65 -16.77
N ALA A 137 -3.60 -15.99 -16.88
CA ALA A 137 -3.02 -16.83 -15.85
C ALA A 137 -1.54 -16.54 -15.59
N PHE A 138 -0.79 -16.07 -16.59
CA PHE A 138 0.61 -15.69 -16.42
C PHE A 138 0.80 -14.20 -16.13
N PHE A 139 0.18 -13.33 -16.93
CA PHE A 139 0.35 -11.89 -16.80
C PHE A 139 -0.12 -11.40 -15.43
N TYR A 140 -1.31 -11.83 -15.00
CA TYR A 140 -1.94 -11.26 -13.81
C TYR A 140 -1.18 -11.55 -12.51
N PRO A 141 -0.75 -12.79 -12.21
CA PRO A 141 0.07 -13.05 -11.04
C PRO A 141 1.43 -12.35 -11.12
N ALA A 142 2.09 -12.37 -12.28
CA ALA A 142 3.38 -11.72 -12.47
C ALA A 142 3.30 -10.20 -12.24
N TRP A 143 2.29 -9.55 -12.80
CA TRP A 143 2.06 -8.11 -12.68
C TRP A 143 1.68 -7.72 -11.24
N THR A 144 0.89 -8.56 -10.58
CA THR A 144 0.54 -8.40 -9.16
C THR A 144 1.77 -8.51 -8.26
N ILE A 145 2.65 -9.49 -8.50
CA ILE A 145 3.91 -9.63 -7.78
C ILE A 145 4.77 -8.38 -7.97
N LEU A 146 4.89 -7.88 -9.21
CA LEU A 146 5.63 -6.65 -9.50
C LEU A 146 5.07 -5.46 -8.72
N PHE A 147 3.75 -5.29 -8.68
CA PHE A 147 3.10 -4.27 -7.87
C PHE A 147 3.47 -4.38 -6.38
N GLY A 148 3.43 -5.59 -5.82
CA GLY A 148 3.88 -5.84 -4.45
C GLY A 148 5.32 -5.42 -4.20
N LEU A 149 6.23 -5.79 -5.11
CA LEU A 149 7.65 -5.43 -4.99
C LEU A 149 7.86 -3.91 -5.06
N LEU A 150 7.17 -3.23 -5.98
CA LEU A 150 7.22 -1.77 -6.12
C LEU A 150 6.67 -1.07 -4.88
N MET A 151 5.50 -1.47 -4.40
CA MET A 151 4.88 -0.93 -3.19
C MET A 151 5.81 -1.08 -1.98
N GLY A 152 6.37 -2.27 -1.75
CA GLY A 152 7.33 -2.49 -0.65
C GLY A 152 8.58 -1.61 -0.78
N ARG A 153 9.13 -1.49 -2.00
CA ARG A 153 10.26 -0.61 -2.28
C ARG A 153 9.93 0.84 -1.96
N PHE A 154 8.82 1.38 -2.46
CA PHE A 154 8.43 2.76 -2.18
C PHE A 154 8.07 2.97 -0.71
N TYR A 155 7.42 2.02 -0.06
CA TYR A 155 7.10 2.10 1.36
C TYR A 155 8.36 2.20 2.23
N SER A 156 9.39 1.40 1.94
CA SER A 156 10.69 1.52 2.62
C SER A 156 11.37 2.87 2.39
N ARG A 157 11.13 3.53 1.25
CA ARG A 157 11.64 4.88 0.98
C ARG A 157 10.96 5.94 1.85
N TYR A 158 9.66 5.80 2.08
CA TYR A 158 8.84 6.74 2.86
C TYR A 158 8.78 6.44 4.35
N THR A 159 9.43 5.39 4.83
CA THR A 159 9.38 5.00 6.24
C THR A 159 10.76 4.75 6.84
N ARG A 160 10.86 4.89 8.15
CA ARG A 160 12.05 4.59 8.95
C ARG A 160 11.70 3.67 10.10
N ARG A 161 12.64 2.83 10.48
CA ARG A 161 12.51 1.96 11.65
C ARG A 161 13.16 2.64 12.84
N ILE A 162 12.37 2.86 13.88
CA ILE A 162 12.80 3.41 15.15
C ILE A 162 12.66 2.35 16.23
N GLU A 163 13.73 2.12 16.97
CA GLU A 163 13.73 1.27 18.15
C GLU A 163 13.54 2.11 19.41
N PHE A 164 12.60 1.71 20.27
CA PHE A 164 12.32 2.38 21.54
C PHE A 164 12.75 1.47 22.67
N THR A 165 13.73 1.92 23.46
CA THR A 165 14.28 1.17 24.59
C THR A 165 14.18 1.97 25.88
N SER A 166 14.21 1.29 27.02
CA SER A 166 14.34 1.90 28.34
C SER A 166 15.47 1.18 29.08
N GLU A 167 16.28 1.91 29.84
CA GLU A 167 17.29 1.32 30.73
C GLU A 167 16.62 0.44 31.80
N ASP A 168 15.50 0.90 32.33
CA ASP A 168 14.66 0.16 33.28
C ASP A 168 13.20 0.22 32.81
N PRO A 169 12.72 -0.81 32.07
CA PRO A 169 11.35 -0.88 31.56
C PRO A 169 10.27 -0.95 32.65
N GLU A 170 10.61 -1.35 33.87
CA GLU A 170 9.68 -1.37 35.00
C GLU A 170 9.51 0.02 35.61
N ALA A 171 10.61 0.77 35.70
CA ALA A 171 10.60 2.13 36.25
C ALA A 171 10.22 3.20 35.23
N ILE A 172 10.50 3.00 33.93
CA ILE A 172 10.28 4.00 32.88
C ILE A 172 9.75 3.35 31.61
N LYS A 173 8.56 3.77 31.20
CA LYS A 173 7.97 3.41 29.90
C LYS A 173 8.15 4.54 28.90
N VAL A 174 8.29 4.15 27.63
CA VAL A 174 8.43 5.07 26.49
C VAL A 174 7.08 5.19 25.80
N LEU A 175 6.41 6.33 25.99
CA LEU A 175 5.17 6.67 25.31
C LEU A 175 5.45 7.50 24.05
N VAL A 176 4.89 7.10 22.92
CA VAL A 176 4.87 7.92 21.70
C VAL A 176 3.42 8.18 21.31
N ASP A 177 3.06 9.46 21.16
CA ASP A 177 1.67 9.89 20.94
C ASP A 177 0.68 9.24 21.94
N GLY A 178 1.10 9.14 23.21
CA GLY A 178 0.34 8.55 24.31
C GLY A 178 0.25 7.01 24.33
N LYS A 179 0.99 6.30 23.46
CA LYS A 179 0.99 4.82 23.41
C LYS A 179 2.33 4.23 23.82
N ASP A 180 2.28 3.14 24.58
CA ASP A 180 3.48 2.46 25.07
C ASP A 180 4.22 1.67 23.97
N PHE A 181 5.45 2.11 23.71
CA PHE A 181 6.40 1.49 22.78
C PHE A 181 7.66 0.94 23.44
N THR A 182 7.70 0.83 24.76
CA THR A 182 8.85 0.30 25.51
C THR A 182 9.28 -1.07 24.97
N GLY A 183 10.55 -1.19 24.57
CA GLY A 183 11.14 -2.42 24.03
C GLY A 183 10.65 -2.80 22.62
N LYS A 184 9.94 -1.91 21.92
CA LYS A 184 9.35 -2.20 20.60
C LYS A 184 10.09 -1.45 19.50
N THR A 185 10.19 -2.09 18.33
CA THR A 185 10.57 -1.42 17.09
C THR A 185 9.31 -1.02 16.32
N ARG A 186 9.28 0.21 15.78
CA ARG A 186 8.18 0.72 14.97
C ARG A 186 8.64 1.28 13.65
N THR A 187 7.80 1.09 12.64
CA THR A 187 7.97 1.72 11.34
C THR A 187 7.17 3.02 11.31
N MET A 188 7.86 4.15 11.25
CA MET A 188 7.27 5.49 11.24
C MET A 188 7.51 6.17 9.90
N ALA A 189 6.74 7.21 9.60
CA ALA A 189 6.90 7.95 8.35
C ALA A 189 8.22 8.75 8.38
N ASN A 190 8.83 8.93 7.21
CA ASN A 190 9.98 9.82 7.11
C ASN A 190 9.53 11.28 7.26
N ASN A 191 10.32 12.08 7.98
CA ASN A 191 10.05 13.47 8.35
C ASN A 191 8.75 13.65 9.13
N SER A 192 8.32 12.63 9.91
CA SER A 192 7.21 12.78 10.84
C SER A 192 7.69 13.27 12.19
N VAL A 193 6.77 13.96 12.87
CA VAL A 193 6.96 14.55 14.19
C VAL A 193 5.98 13.88 15.14
N HIS A 194 6.46 13.48 16.31
CA HIS A 194 5.71 12.74 17.32
C HIS A 194 5.97 13.29 18.71
N THR A 195 4.98 13.22 19.59
CA THR A 195 5.21 13.52 21.00
C THR A 195 5.84 12.30 21.67
N LEU A 196 6.89 12.53 22.44
CA LEU A 196 7.65 11.51 23.14
C LEU A 196 7.61 11.83 24.63
N ARG A 197 7.11 10.89 25.43
CA ARG A 197 6.96 11.05 26.86
C ARG A 197 7.52 9.85 27.61
N ALA A 198 8.28 10.11 28.66
CA ALA A 198 8.65 9.11 29.64
C ALA A 198 7.46 8.94 30.59
N ASP A 199 7.09 7.72 30.93
CA ASP A 199 6.10 7.46 31.98
C ASP A 199 6.83 6.74 33.11
N VAL A 200 7.02 7.45 34.21
CA VAL A 200 7.94 7.08 35.29
C VAL A 200 7.13 6.62 36.50
N ALA A 201 7.45 5.44 37.00
CA ALA A 201 6.86 4.90 38.23
C ALA A 201 7.22 5.78 39.45
N ASP A 202 6.48 5.65 40.56
CA ASP A 202 6.68 6.48 41.75
C ASP A 202 8.12 6.35 42.32
N ASP A 203 8.67 5.13 42.28
CA ASP A 203 10.02 4.79 42.67
C ASP A 203 11.06 5.05 41.56
N GLY A 204 10.64 5.48 40.37
CA GLY A 204 11.50 5.75 39.22
C GLY A 204 12.01 7.19 39.14
N SER A 205 13.06 7.40 38.36
CA SER A 205 13.59 8.71 38.00
C SER A 205 14.02 8.72 36.53
N PHE A 206 13.55 9.72 35.78
CA PHE A 206 14.00 9.97 34.42
C PHE A 206 15.16 10.95 34.43
N ARG A 207 16.22 10.63 33.67
CA ARG A 207 17.40 11.49 33.52
C ARG A 207 17.37 12.26 32.22
N GLU A 208 17.32 11.53 31.10
CA GLU A 208 17.37 12.09 29.76
C GLU A 208 16.99 11.05 28.70
N TRP A 209 16.80 11.50 27.47
CA TRP A 209 16.66 10.68 26.29
C TRP A 209 18.00 10.51 25.58
N GLY A 210 18.35 9.26 25.31
CA GLY A 210 19.42 8.91 24.37
C GLY A 210 18.88 8.73 22.96
N THR A 211 19.53 9.33 21.97
CA THR A 211 19.22 9.13 20.55
C THR A 211 20.42 8.61 19.78
N SER A 212 20.17 7.78 18.78
CA SER A 212 21.19 7.38 17.80
C SER A 212 20.60 7.21 16.41
N GLY A 213 21.40 7.44 15.38
CA GLY A 213 20.97 7.39 13.98
C GLY A 213 20.23 8.67 13.54
N GLY A 214 19.25 8.53 12.65
CA GLY A 214 18.49 9.64 12.08
C GLY A 214 17.23 9.99 12.87
N VAL A 215 17.35 10.17 14.18
CA VAL A 215 16.28 10.69 15.03
C VAL A 215 16.79 11.91 15.78
N LYS A 216 15.94 12.93 15.91
CA LYS A 216 16.24 14.17 16.62
C LYS A 216 15.18 14.42 17.69
N LEU A 217 15.62 15.00 18.80
CA LEU A 217 14.74 15.45 19.87
C LEU A 217 14.90 16.95 20.04
N GLU A 218 13.79 17.63 20.33
CA GLU A 218 13.81 19.07 20.62
C GLU A 218 14.52 19.36 21.95
N ASP A 219 14.11 18.70 23.02
CA ASP A 219 14.78 18.73 24.32
C ASP A 219 14.99 17.30 24.87
N PRO A 220 16.23 16.77 24.84
CA PRO A 220 16.53 15.44 25.37
C PRO A 220 16.38 15.32 26.89
N ARG A 221 16.36 16.42 27.65
CA ARG A 221 16.23 16.37 29.13
C ARG A 221 14.80 16.59 29.60
N SER A 222 13.91 17.01 28.71
CA SER A 222 12.50 17.13 29.03
C SER A 222 11.83 15.76 29.10
N PHE A 223 10.98 15.59 30.11
CA PHE A 223 10.14 14.41 30.30
C PHE A 223 9.13 14.21 29.16
N ASP A 224 8.67 15.33 28.59
CA ASP A 224 7.79 15.40 27.43
C ASP A 224 8.49 16.25 26.36
N THR A 225 8.76 15.66 25.21
CA THR A 225 9.59 16.25 24.16
C THR A 225 9.06 15.88 22.78
N VAL A 226 9.60 16.51 21.76
CA VAL A 226 9.22 16.28 20.37
C VAL A 226 10.28 15.43 19.69
N LEU A 227 9.83 14.32 19.07
CA LEU A 227 10.65 13.41 18.27
C LEU A 227 10.44 13.67 16.78
N GLU A 228 11.54 14.00 16.10
CA GLU A 228 11.59 14.12 14.65
C GLU A 228 12.34 12.94 14.02
N ILE A 229 11.80 12.42 12.92
CA ILE A 229 12.32 11.23 12.25
C ILE A 229 12.89 11.58 10.89
N GLU A 230 14.21 11.52 10.75
CA GLU A 230 14.91 11.78 9.48
C GLU A 230 15.49 10.49 8.85
N GLY A 231 15.68 9.46 9.66
CA GLY A 231 16.38 8.24 9.31
C GLY A 231 16.07 7.08 10.25
N HIS A 232 16.73 5.95 10.02
CA HIS A 232 16.67 4.83 10.97
C HIS A 232 17.39 5.24 12.26
N GLY A 233 16.85 4.84 13.40
CA GLY A 233 17.44 5.24 14.65
C GLY A 233 16.90 4.48 15.85
N ARG A 234 17.39 4.87 17.01
CA ARG A 234 16.96 4.36 18.30
C ARG A 234 16.81 5.52 19.27
N VAL A 235 15.75 5.44 20.07
CA VAL A 235 15.45 6.33 21.18
C VAL A 235 15.46 5.49 22.46
N ALA A 236 16.19 5.95 23.47
CA ALA A 236 16.34 5.28 24.75
C ALA A 236 15.94 6.22 25.88
N ALA A 237 15.02 5.82 26.74
CA ALA A 237 14.83 6.49 28.04
C ALA A 237 15.96 6.06 28.98
N MET A 238 16.69 7.04 29.52
CA MET A 238 17.72 6.84 30.53
C MET A 238 17.21 7.24 31.90
N GLY A 239 17.54 6.44 32.90
CA GLY A 239 17.05 6.57 34.26
C GLY A 239 16.76 5.21 34.89
N GLY A 240 16.27 5.23 36.12
CA GLY A 240 16.02 4.01 36.88
C GLY A 240 15.43 4.30 38.24
N ARG A 241 15.35 3.26 39.08
CA ARG A 241 14.84 3.38 40.44
C ARG A 241 15.65 4.38 41.28
N LYS A 242 14.94 5.18 42.07
CA LYS A 242 15.49 6.02 43.14
C LYS A 242 15.99 5.08 44.24
N HIS A 243 17.29 5.06 44.46
CA HIS A 243 17.91 4.38 45.59
C HIS A 243 17.77 5.20 46.88
#